data_AF-A0A954N299-F1
#
_entry.id   AF-A0A954N299-F1
#
_cell.length_a   1.000
_cell.length_b   1.000
_cell.length_c   1.000
_cell.angle_alpha   90.00
_cell.angle_beta   90.00
_cell.angle_gamma   90.00
#
_symmetry.space_group_name_H-M   'P 1'
#
loop_
_entity.id
_entity.type
_entity.pdbx_description
1 polymer ?
#
loop_
_entity_poly.entity_id
_entity_poly.type
_entity_poly.pdbx_seq_one_letter_code
_entity_poly.pdbx_strand_id
1 'polypeptide(L)'
;MSSTSGSLPNLSADDAAIQERTSESPLIPAPDLLVIGAELTGLAAASLAAEKGWKVQVISDSSLTETNSSRLPGLIWPSSLAGIAGDDERELAFYCRDLWSRLTVRPGMEFEWKVPGVVALGGATGIPGWSDRLEELQADGWSIQGIDAEQLQSLLPGWNRNEDRGLFFPADGQINPLRA
;
A
#
# COMPACT_ATOMS: atom_id res chain seq x y z
N MET A 1 -20.19 -5.49 32.37
CA MET A 1 -19.82 -5.67 30.96
C MET A 1 -18.31 -5.77 30.91
N SER A 2 -17.79 -7.00 30.83
CA SER A 2 -16.36 -7.27 30.94
C SER A 2 -15.70 -7.14 29.57
N SER A 3 -14.80 -6.19 29.43
CA SER A 3 -13.97 -5.99 28.24
C SER A 3 -12.82 -7.00 28.24
N THR A 4 -12.89 -8.03 27.40
CA THR A 4 -11.75 -8.90 27.12
C THR A 4 -10.82 -8.21 26.14
N SER A 5 -9.74 -7.64 26.67
CA SER A 5 -8.54 -7.29 25.88
C SER A 5 -7.94 -8.59 25.37
N GLY A 6 -8.18 -8.91 24.10
CA GLY A 6 -7.53 -10.03 23.43
C GLY A 6 -6.11 -9.63 23.05
N SER A 7 -5.12 -10.10 23.83
CA SER A 7 -3.73 -10.03 23.41
C SER A 7 -3.52 -10.97 22.23
N LEU A 8 -2.90 -10.48 21.16
CA LEU A 8 -2.57 -11.31 19.99
C LEU A 8 -1.59 -12.42 20.39
N PRO A 9 -1.74 -13.65 19.87
CA PRO A 9 -0.81 -14.74 20.13
C PRO A 9 0.57 -14.42 19.55
N ASN A 10 1.59 -14.63 20.37
CA ASN A 10 2.99 -14.53 19.98
C ASN A 10 3.37 -15.79 19.18
N LEU A 11 3.27 -15.72 17.85
CA LEU A 11 3.77 -16.77 16.96
C LEU A 11 5.23 -16.47 16.65
N SER A 12 6.12 -17.41 16.97
CA SER A 12 7.54 -17.32 16.62
C SER A 12 7.71 -17.21 15.11
N ALA A 13 8.64 -16.37 14.67
CA ALA A 13 8.92 -16.06 13.27
C ALA A 13 9.23 -17.30 12.39
N ASP A 14 9.53 -18.45 12.99
CA ASP A 14 9.93 -19.66 12.27
C ASP A 14 8.76 -20.49 11.72
N ASP A 15 7.52 -20.33 12.21
CA ASP A 15 6.37 -21.18 11.79
C ASP A 15 5.57 -20.62 10.60
N ALA A 16 5.85 -19.38 10.15
CA ALA A 16 5.07 -18.68 9.13
C ALA A 16 5.86 -18.39 7.83
N ALA A 17 7.02 -19.01 7.64
CA ALA A 17 7.80 -18.80 6.42
C ALA A 17 7.04 -19.35 5.20
N ILE A 18 6.64 -18.45 4.29
CA ILE A 18 6.15 -18.83 2.96
C ILE A 18 7.27 -19.59 2.27
N GLN A 19 7.11 -20.90 2.14
CA GLN A 19 8.03 -21.73 1.36
C GLN A 19 7.57 -21.72 -0.09
N GLU A 20 8.28 -20.99 -0.94
CA GLU A 20 8.12 -21.13 -2.38
C GLU A 20 8.44 -22.58 -2.76
N ARG A 21 7.45 -23.22 -3.38
CA ARG A 21 7.44 -24.65 -3.67
C ARG A 21 7.18 -24.81 -5.16
N THR A 22 8.11 -25.46 -5.85
CA THR A 22 8.03 -25.69 -7.30
C THR A 22 6.93 -26.70 -7.63
N SER A 23 6.63 -26.88 -8.91
CA SER A 23 5.65 -27.86 -9.43
C SER A 23 5.89 -29.31 -8.97
N GLU A 24 7.07 -29.63 -8.48
CA GLU A 24 7.43 -30.95 -7.93
C GLU A 24 7.11 -31.10 -6.44
N SER A 25 6.69 -30.01 -5.78
CA SER A 25 6.38 -30.04 -4.36
C SER A 25 5.01 -30.69 -4.13
N PRO A 26 4.86 -31.53 -3.09
CA PRO A 26 3.60 -32.17 -2.79
C PRO A 26 2.55 -31.11 -2.42
N LEU A 27 1.41 -31.14 -3.12
CA LEU A 27 0.25 -30.35 -2.79
C LEU A 27 -0.24 -30.70 -1.38
N ILE A 28 -0.70 -29.68 -0.67
CA ILE A 28 -1.35 -29.87 0.60
C ILE A 28 -2.68 -30.64 0.39
N PRO A 29 -2.87 -31.83 0.99
CA PRO A 29 -4.14 -32.55 0.86
C PRO A 29 -5.22 -31.82 1.66
N ALA A 30 -6.35 -31.47 1.02
CA ALA A 30 -7.48 -30.75 1.63
C ALA A 30 -7.05 -29.47 2.39
N PRO A 31 -6.68 -28.39 1.67
CA PRO A 31 -6.53 -27.07 2.29
C PRO A 31 -7.89 -26.49 2.68
N ASP A 32 -7.93 -25.64 3.70
CA ASP A 32 -9.12 -24.85 4.06
C ASP A 32 -9.36 -23.75 3.02
N LEU A 33 -8.29 -23.26 2.39
CA LEU A 33 -8.32 -22.25 1.34
C LEU A 33 -7.28 -22.55 0.26
N LEU A 34 -7.74 -22.58 -0.99
CA LEU A 34 -6.89 -22.59 -2.17
C LEU A 34 -6.93 -21.21 -2.83
N VAL A 35 -5.77 -20.55 -2.96
CA VAL A 35 -5.61 -19.27 -3.66
C VAL A 35 -4.95 -19.52 -5.02
N ILE A 36 -5.56 -19.00 -6.07
CA ILE A 36 -5.06 -19.09 -7.45
C ILE A 36 -4.48 -17.72 -7.83
N GLY A 37 -3.17 -17.69 -8.08
CA GLY A 37 -2.39 -16.48 -8.36
C GLY A 37 -1.61 -16.00 -7.14
N ALA A 38 -0.30 -15.87 -7.29
CA ALA A 38 0.60 -15.37 -6.25
C ALA A 38 0.95 -13.87 -6.42
N GLU A 39 0.01 -13.10 -6.96
CA GLU A 39 0.08 -11.63 -6.99
C GLU A 39 -0.19 -11.05 -5.59
N LEU A 40 0.15 -9.77 -5.35
CA LEU A 40 0.01 -9.10 -4.05
C LEU A 40 -1.35 -9.32 -3.38
N THR A 41 -2.45 -9.22 -4.14
CA THR A 41 -3.81 -9.43 -3.61
C THR A 41 -4.04 -10.87 -3.14
N GLY A 42 -3.53 -11.86 -3.90
CA GLY A 42 -3.64 -13.28 -3.57
C GLY A 42 -2.82 -13.61 -2.33
N LEU A 43 -1.58 -13.11 -2.27
CA LEU A 43 -0.70 -13.29 -1.12
C LEU A 43 -1.24 -12.58 0.14
N ALA A 44 -1.81 -11.39 0.00
CA ALA A 44 -2.43 -10.67 1.12
C ALA A 44 -3.62 -11.47 1.68
N ALA A 45 -4.49 -12.00 0.82
CA ALA A 45 -5.61 -12.84 1.25
C ALA A 45 -5.12 -14.14 1.92
N ALA A 46 -4.12 -14.80 1.33
CA ALA A 46 -3.52 -16.01 1.88
C ALA A 46 -2.90 -15.77 3.26
N SER A 47 -2.16 -14.67 3.41
CA SER A 47 -1.53 -14.27 4.68
C SER A 47 -2.58 -14.02 5.76
N LEU A 48 -3.63 -13.25 5.46
CA LEU A 48 -4.71 -12.99 6.42
C LEU A 48 -5.44 -14.27 6.84
N ALA A 49 -5.71 -15.19 5.90
CA ALA A 49 -6.33 -16.47 6.22
C ALA A 49 -5.42 -17.35 7.10
N ALA A 50 -4.13 -17.40 6.77
CA ALA A 50 -3.14 -18.13 7.57
C ALA A 50 -3.01 -17.55 8.99
N GLU A 51 -3.05 -16.22 9.17
CA GLU A 51 -3.10 -15.57 10.48
C GLU A 51 -4.33 -15.96 11.32
N LYS A 52 -5.43 -16.37 10.66
CA LYS A 52 -6.62 -16.92 11.32
C LYS A 52 -6.54 -18.43 11.58
N GLY A 53 -5.39 -19.05 11.31
CA GLY A 53 -5.13 -20.47 11.52
C GLY A 53 -5.63 -21.38 10.40
N TRP A 54 -5.99 -20.81 9.24
CA TRP A 54 -6.41 -21.63 8.09
C TRP A 54 -5.19 -22.28 7.43
N LYS A 55 -5.39 -23.50 6.94
CA LYS A 55 -4.43 -24.22 6.12
C LYS A 55 -4.56 -23.76 4.67
N VAL A 56 -3.69 -22.83 4.27
CA VAL A 56 -3.75 -22.18 2.96
C VAL A 56 -2.76 -22.81 1.98
N GLN A 57 -3.21 -23.07 0.75
CA GLN A 57 -2.37 -23.41 -0.39
C GLN A 57 -2.47 -22.27 -1.41
N VAL A 58 -1.34 -21.70 -1.82
CA VAL A 58 -1.26 -20.79 -2.97
C VAL A 58 -0.71 -21.57 -4.15
N ILE A 59 -1.31 -21.38 -5.33
CA ILE A 59 -0.80 -21.91 -6.60
C ILE A 59 -0.64 -20.77 -7.60
N SER A 60 0.47 -20.76 -8.33
CA SER A 60 0.78 -19.77 -9.36
C SER A 60 1.42 -20.47 -10.56
N ASP A 61 1.24 -19.91 -11.74
CA ASP A 61 1.91 -20.34 -12.97
C ASP A 61 3.29 -19.68 -13.16
N SER A 62 3.63 -18.73 -12.29
CA SER A 62 4.88 -17.95 -12.28
C SER A 62 5.52 -17.90 -10.89
N SER A 63 6.82 -17.59 -10.85
CA SER A 63 7.54 -17.34 -9.59
C SER A 63 7.08 -16.02 -8.96
N LEU A 64 7.31 -15.86 -7.65
CA LEU A 64 6.90 -14.65 -6.92
C LEU A 64 7.52 -13.36 -7.50
N THR A 65 8.73 -13.46 -8.07
CA THR A 65 9.47 -12.33 -8.65
C THR A 65 9.07 -12.01 -10.09
N GLU A 66 8.34 -12.90 -10.77
CA GLU A 66 7.94 -12.74 -12.18
C GLU A 66 6.50 -12.22 -12.35
N THR A 67 5.82 -11.95 -11.23
CA THR A 67 4.45 -11.42 -11.17
C THR A 67 4.34 -10.01 -11.78
N ASN A 68 3.14 -9.58 -12.14
CA ASN A 68 2.92 -8.19 -12.55
C ASN A 68 3.19 -7.22 -11.40
N SER A 69 2.87 -7.64 -10.17
CA SER A 69 3.11 -6.88 -8.96
C SER A 69 4.57 -6.48 -8.79
N SER A 70 5.52 -7.36 -9.13
CA SER A 70 6.97 -7.08 -9.01
C SER A 70 7.48 -6.00 -9.96
N ARG A 71 6.71 -5.69 -11.01
CA ARG A 71 7.04 -4.70 -12.06
C ARG A 71 6.38 -3.34 -11.84
N LEU A 72 5.57 -3.20 -10.79
CA LEU A 72 4.90 -1.96 -10.47
C LEU A 72 5.92 -0.90 -9.98
N PRO A 73 5.58 0.40 -10.07
CA PRO A 73 6.43 1.46 -9.56
C PRO A 73 6.50 1.52 -8.02
N GLY A 74 5.67 0.75 -7.31
CA GLY A 74 5.65 0.68 -5.85
C GLY A 74 5.02 1.89 -5.16
N LEU A 75 4.36 2.80 -5.90
CA LEU A 75 3.69 3.96 -5.33
C LEU A 75 2.45 3.55 -4.53
N ILE A 76 2.42 3.98 -3.26
CA ILE A 76 1.25 3.91 -2.40
C ILE A 76 0.68 5.32 -2.34
N TRP A 77 -0.19 5.61 -3.31
CA TRP A 77 -0.67 6.95 -3.62
C TRP A 77 -2.21 7.05 -3.51
N PRO A 78 -2.81 6.93 -2.31
CA PRO A 78 -4.22 7.17 -2.11
C PRO A 78 -4.71 8.49 -2.72
N SER A 79 -3.90 9.55 -2.65
CA SER A 79 -4.34 10.87 -3.11
C SER A 79 -4.59 10.98 -4.62
N SER A 80 -4.18 9.98 -5.42
CA SER A 80 -4.64 9.84 -6.82
C SER A 80 -6.16 9.71 -6.95
N LEU A 81 -6.84 9.34 -5.86
CA LEU A 81 -8.30 9.22 -5.77
C LEU A 81 -8.99 10.47 -5.19
N ALA A 82 -8.23 11.49 -4.78
CA ALA A 82 -8.76 12.68 -4.13
C ALA A 82 -9.78 13.39 -5.03
N GLY A 83 -11.00 13.56 -4.53
CA GLY A 83 -12.10 14.22 -5.26
C GLY A 83 -12.77 13.38 -6.37
N ILE A 84 -12.40 12.10 -6.50
CA ILE A 84 -12.95 11.16 -7.50
C ILE A 84 -13.57 9.93 -6.84
N ALA A 85 -12.94 9.39 -5.79
CA ALA A 85 -13.45 8.23 -5.06
C ALA A 85 -14.67 8.57 -4.19
N GLY A 86 -15.55 7.59 -4.00
CA GLY A 86 -16.57 7.60 -2.97
C GLY A 86 -15.99 7.31 -1.58
N ASP A 87 -16.84 7.34 -0.57
CA ASP A 87 -16.43 7.16 0.83
C ASP A 87 -15.75 5.80 1.07
N ASP A 88 -16.31 4.72 0.50
CA ASP A 88 -15.81 3.36 0.68
C ASP A 88 -14.43 3.16 0.03
N GLU A 89 -14.23 3.65 -1.21
CA GLU A 89 -12.93 3.54 -1.87
C GLU A 89 -11.87 4.39 -1.17
N ARG A 90 -12.26 5.57 -0.64
CA ARG A 90 -11.36 6.42 0.16
C ARG A 90 -10.94 5.72 1.45
N GLU A 91 -11.90 5.13 2.18
CA GLU A 91 -11.60 4.39 3.41
C GLU A 91 -10.65 3.22 3.14
N LEU A 92 -10.90 2.45 2.08
CA LEU A 92 -10.02 1.35 1.68
C LEU A 92 -8.61 1.86 1.32
N ALA A 93 -8.50 2.97 0.58
CA ALA A 93 -7.21 3.53 0.20
C ALA A 93 -6.38 3.98 1.41
N PHE A 94 -7.02 4.64 2.38
CA PHE A 94 -6.37 5.00 3.65
C PHE A 94 -5.97 3.79 4.47
N TYR A 95 -6.85 2.80 4.56
CA TYR A 95 -6.55 1.55 5.24
C TYR A 95 -5.34 0.84 4.62
N CYS A 96 -5.28 0.75 3.29
CA CYS A 96 -4.16 0.13 2.58
C CYS A 96 -2.83 0.87 2.82
N ARG A 97 -2.83 2.21 2.76
CA ARG A 97 -1.65 3.02 3.11
C ARG A 97 -1.16 2.73 4.53
N ASP A 98 -2.06 2.76 5.49
CA ASP A 98 -1.70 2.56 6.90
C ASP A 98 -1.28 1.12 7.17
N LEU A 99 -1.86 0.16 6.45
CA LEU A 99 -1.48 -1.24 6.53
C LEU A 99 -0.01 -1.44 6.16
N TRP A 100 0.46 -0.85 5.07
CA TRP A 100 1.87 -0.95 4.67
C TRP A 100 2.83 -0.48 5.77
N SER A 101 2.52 0.66 6.41
CA SER A 101 3.30 1.15 7.54
C SER A 101 3.24 0.24 8.78
N ARG A 102 2.15 -0.51 8.99
CA ARG A 102 2.04 -1.47 10.10
C ARG A 102 2.73 -2.79 9.80
N LEU A 103 2.80 -3.18 8.54
CA LEU A 103 3.47 -4.42 8.17
C LEU A 103 4.99 -4.30 8.31
N THR A 104 5.57 -3.12 8.06
CA THR A 104 7.03 -2.91 8.13
C THR A 104 7.62 -3.04 9.53
N VAL A 105 6.78 -2.94 10.58
CA VAL A 105 7.23 -3.16 11.96
C VAL A 105 7.22 -4.64 12.35
N ARG A 106 6.71 -5.53 11.49
CA ARG A 106 6.68 -6.97 11.75
C ARG A 106 8.03 -7.61 11.43
N PRO A 107 8.55 -8.51 12.29
CA PRO A 107 9.80 -9.21 12.01
C PRO A 107 9.77 -9.91 10.65
N GLY A 108 10.83 -9.74 9.86
CA GLY A 108 10.97 -10.37 8.54
C GLY A 108 10.21 -9.68 7.39
N MET A 109 9.47 -8.60 7.66
CA MET A 109 8.71 -7.85 6.65
C MET A 109 9.35 -6.47 6.41
N GLU A 110 10.41 -6.43 5.61
CA GLU A 110 11.10 -5.19 5.22
C GLU A 110 10.86 -4.87 3.74
N PHE A 111 10.01 -3.89 3.49
CA PHE A 111 9.54 -3.53 2.14
C PHE A 111 10.25 -2.32 1.54
N GLU A 112 11.29 -1.80 2.21
CA GLU A 112 11.88 -0.49 1.89
C GLU A 112 10.81 0.62 1.87
N TRP A 113 9.85 0.53 2.79
CA TRP A 113 8.75 1.50 2.93
C TRP A 113 9.30 2.90 3.21
N LYS A 114 8.89 3.87 2.41
CA LYS A 114 9.25 5.28 2.55
C LYS A 114 8.02 6.14 2.38
N VAL A 115 7.97 7.25 3.11
CA VAL A 115 6.91 8.26 3.00
C VAL A 115 7.54 9.60 2.60
N PRO A 116 8.04 9.74 1.35
CA PRO A 116 8.57 11.02 0.87
C PRO A 116 7.46 12.05 0.60
N GLY A 117 6.20 11.60 0.58
CA GLY A 117 5.07 12.37 0.06
C GLY A 117 5.07 12.46 -1.46
N VAL A 118 3.97 12.97 -2.02
CA VAL A 118 3.79 13.19 -3.46
C VAL A 118 3.45 14.65 -3.70
N VAL A 119 4.08 15.25 -4.72
CA VAL A 119 3.75 16.60 -5.21
C VAL A 119 2.96 16.48 -6.50
N ALA A 120 1.77 17.07 -6.50
CA ALA A 120 0.92 17.23 -7.68
C ALA A 120 1.04 18.67 -8.21
N LEU A 121 1.40 18.79 -9.49
CA LEU A 121 1.56 20.06 -10.18
C LEU A 121 0.44 20.31 -11.18
N GLY A 122 0.13 21.60 -11.39
CA GLY A 122 -0.99 22.04 -12.21
C GLY A 122 -0.97 21.46 -13.62
N GLY A 123 -2.09 20.84 -14.01
CA GLY A 123 -2.32 20.18 -15.30
C GLY A 123 -2.04 18.67 -15.32
N ALA A 124 -1.19 18.16 -14.43
CA ALA A 124 -0.77 16.75 -14.45
C ALA A 124 -1.71 15.81 -13.65
N THR A 125 -2.48 16.33 -12.70
CA THR A 125 -3.44 15.53 -11.92
C THR A 125 -4.86 15.51 -12.48
N GLY A 126 -5.12 16.22 -13.59
CA GLY A 126 -6.39 16.15 -14.31
C GLY A 126 -7.65 16.70 -13.61
N ILE A 127 -7.58 17.28 -12.41
CA ILE A 127 -8.72 17.88 -11.70
C ILE A 127 -8.67 19.43 -11.73
N PRO A 128 -9.47 20.10 -12.57
CA PRO A 128 -9.52 21.56 -12.59
C PRO A 128 -9.85 22.13 -11.19
N GLY A 129 -9.11 23.14 -10.74
CA GLY A 129 -9.47 23.93 -9.55
C GLY A 129 -9.14 23.30 -8.19
N TRP A 130 -8.15 22.39 -8.07
CA TRP A 130 -7.82 21.79 -6.76
C TRP A 130 -7.50 22.80 -5.66
N SER A 131 -6.86 23.92 -6.01
CA SER A 131 -6.57 25.00 -5.06
C SER A 131 -7.84 25.48 -4.37
N ASP A 132 -8.95 25.45 -5.09
CA ASP A 132 -10.25 25.94 -4.65
C ASP A 132 -11.02 24.86 -3.86
N ARG A 133 -10.53 23.61 -3.90
CA ARG A 133 -11.11 22.46 -3.20
C ARG A 133 -10.24 21.94 -2.06
N LEU A 134 -9.17 22.65 -1.71
CA LEU A 134 -8.23 22.22 -0.68
C LEU A 134 -8.95 22.00 0.67
N GLU A 135 -9.79 22.94 1.07
CA GLU A 135 -10.55 22.85 2.32
C GLU A 135 -11.53 21.68 2.32
N GLU A 136 -12.20 21.42 1.19
CA GLU A 136 -13.10 20.26 1.02
C GLU A 136 -12.32 18.95 1.16
N LEU A 137 -11.18 18.82 0.47
CA LEU A 137 -10.35 17.61 0.53
C LEU A 137 -9.78 17.39 1.93
N GLN A 138 -9.39 18.46 2.63
CA GLN A 138 -8.95 18.36 4.02
C GLN A 138 -10.11 17.92 4.94
N ALA A 139 -11.32 18.44 4.72
CA ALA A 139 -12.51 18.03 5.46
C ALA A 139 -12.88 16.56 5.20
N ASP A 140 -12.61 16.07 4.00
CA ASP A 140 -12.73 14.66 3.59
C ASP A 140 -11.62 13.75 4.17
N GLY A 141 -10.72 14.30 4.99
CA GLY A 141 -9.68 13.56 5.68
C GLY A 141 -8.39 13.35 4.86
N TRP A 142 -8.26 13.97 3.69
CA TRP A 142 -7.02 13.93 2.94
C TRP A 142 -5.95 14.73 3.66
N SER A 143 -4.79 14.11 3.90
CA SER A 143 -3.59 14.82 4.35
C SER A 143 -2.97 15.53 3.15
N ILE A 144 -3.38 16.77 2.91
CA ILE A 144 -3.00 17.58 1.75
C ILE A 144 -2.64 19.01 2.18
N GLN A 145 -1.64 19.59 1.51
CA GLN A 145 -1.20 20.97 1.70
C GLN A 145 -1.12 21.66 0.34
N GLY A 146 -1.65 22.88 0.24
CA GLY A 146 -1.25 23.78 -0.85
C GLY A 146 0.19 24.21 -0.64
N ILE A 147 1.00 24.18 -1.69
CA ILE A 147 2.39 24.63 -1.65
C ILE A 147 2.63 25.72 -2.69
N ASP A 148 3.45 26.71 -2.33
CA ASP A 148 3.90 27.78 -3.23
C ASP A 148 5.22 27.43 -3.92
N ALA A 149 5.76 28.38 -4.70
CA ALA A 149 7.00 28.23 -5.45
C ALA A 149 8.24 27.99 -4.55
N GLU A 150 8.31 28.62 -3.39
CA GLU A 150 9.43 28.47 -2.45
C GLU A 150 9.43 27.06 -1.87
N GLN A 151 8.26 26.60 -1.42
CA GLN A 151 8.07 25.25 -0.90
C GLN A 151 8.29 24.20 -1.98
N LEU A 152 7.84 24.46 -3.22
CA LEU A 152 8.08 23.57 -4.36
C LEU A 152 9.58 23.42 -4.66
N GLN A 153 10.33 24.51 -4.65
CA GLN A 153 11.78 24.47 -4.85
C GLN A 153 12.51 23.73 -3.73
N SER A 154 12.00 23.81 -2.49
CA SER A 154 12.54 23.07 -1.35
C SER A 154 12.28 21.56 -1.48
N LEU A 155 11.08 21.17 -1.90
CA LEU A 155 10.68 19.75 -2.08
C LEU A 155 11.29 19.12 -3.33
N LEU A 156 11.44 19.88 -4.41
CA LEU A 156 11.98 19.43 -5.69
C LEU A 156 13.15 20.30 -6.15
N PRO A 157 14.34 20.18 -5.53
CA PRO A 157 15.51 20.95 -5.92
C PRO A 157 15.87 20.73 -7.39
N GLY A 158 15.89 21.82 -8.16
CA GLY A 158 16.19 21.80 -9.59
C GLY A 158 14.94 21.72 -10.50
N TRP A 159 13.74 21.78 -9.91
CA TRP A 159 12.53 22.06 -10.68
C TRP A 159 12.67 23.42 -11.38
N ASN A 160 12.52 23.45 -12.70
CA ASN A 160 12.81 24.62 -13.53
C ASN A 160 11.66 25.00 -14.48
N ARG A 161 10.44 24.55 -14.16
CA ARG A 161 9.25 24.85 -14.94
C ARG A 161 8.48 26.04 -14.33
N ASN A 162 7.54 26.58 -15.11
CA ASN A 162 6.80 27.80 -14.79
C ASN A 162 5.66 27.61 -13.77
N GLU A 163 5.48 26.43 -13.19
CA GLU A 163 4.50 26.24 -12.11
C GLU A 163 5.02 26.87 -10.82
N ASP A 164 4.22 27.78 -10.27
CA ASP A 164 4.52 28.54 -9.05
C ASP A 164 3.75 28.03 -7.83
N ARG A 165 3.04 26.90 -7.98
CA ARG A 165 2.23 26.27 -6.94
C ARG A 165 1.92 24.81 -7.23
N GLY A 166 1.55 24.08 -6.18
CA GLY A 166 1.13 22.68 -6.27
C GLY A 166 0.34 22.22 -5.05
N LEU A 167 0.07 20.93 -5.00
CA LEU A 167 -0.44 20.23 -3.83
C LEU A 167 0.59 19.23 -3.36
N PHE A 168 0.82 19.18 -2.05
CA PHE A 168 1.68 18.22 -1.41
C PHE A 168 0.87 17.27 -0.55
N PHE A 169 1.09 15.98 -0.74
CA PHE A 169 0.45 14.89 -0.02
C PHE A 169 1.49 14.16 0.84
N PRO A 170 1.75 14.63 2.07
CA PRO A 170 2.84 14.11 2.91
C PRO A 170 2.63 12.67 3.38
N ALA A 171 1.40 12.14 3.30
CA ALA A 171 1.10 10.78 3.74
C ALA A 171 1.34 9.73 2.65
N ASP A 172 1.50 10.14 1.40
CA ASP A 172 1.72 9.20 0.30
C ASP A 172 3.14 8.64 0.36
N GLY A 173 3.26 7.37 -0.02
CA GLY A 173 4.49 6.62 0.17
C GLY A 173 4.83 5.74 -1.01
N GLN A 174 5.86 4.93 -0.80
CA GLN A 174 6.31 3.93 -1.75
C GLN A 174 6.92 2.73 -1.03
N ILE A 175 6.78 1.57 -1.65
CA ILE A 175 7.46 0.33 -1.30
C ILE A 175 8.38 -0.09 -2.45
N ASN A 176 9.27 -1.05 -2.19
CA ASN A 176 9.92 -1.83 -3.23
C ASN A 176 9.10 -3.10 -3.52
N PRO A 177 8.44 -3.22 -4.69
CA PRO A 177 7.57 -4.36 -4.97
C PRO A 177 8.28 -5.70 -5.06
N LEU A 178 9.61 -5.73 -5.25
CA LEU A 178 10.38 -6.98 -5.23
C LEU A 178 10.61 -7.52 -3.81
N ARG A 179 10.37 -6.70 -2.79
CA ARG A 179 10.46 -7.10 -1.38
C ARG A 179 9.10 -7.32 -0.72
N ALA A 180 8.03 -6.94 -1.42
CA ALA A 180 6.65 -6.91 -0.93
C ALA A 180 5.99 -8.30 -0.89
#